data_AF-A0A2D3RB75-F1
#
_entry.id   AF-A0A2D3RB75-F1
#
_cell.length_a   1.000
_cell.length_b   1.000
_cell.length_c   1.000
_cell.angle_alpha   90.00
_cell.angle_beta   90.00
_cell.angle_gamma   90.00
#
_symmetry.space_group_name_H-M   'P 1'
#
loop_
_entity.id
_entity.type
_entity.pdbx_description
1 polymer ?
#
loop_
_entity_poly.entity_id
_entity_poly.type
_entity_poly.pdbx_seq_one_letter_code
_entity_poly.pdbx_strand_id
1 'polypeptide(L)'
;MRRLTLAMAAVLLTAVQAGCAAPTSYMGIDISQPAPAFTLSPEQAGFFRAQNMLYNQAQAAGCISSKPADEAADAPVGEGIGEADAGQPAVCRAIALRLALLELRRPALVFERSYADMPLTALASEAQGGSKQAQLELGIRFEEGRGVERDIDKARKLYGSAASDSGGTIWVYSPPVGNGTSGRTIPVNTGPKRSGLAEAKTRLERLESR
;
A
#
# COMPACT_ATOMS: atom_id res chain seq x y z
N MET A 1 63.27 14.96 -2.64
CA MET A 1 62.56 14.08 -3.59
C MET A 1 61.07 14.10 -3.25
N ARG A 2 60.27 14.50 -4.24
CA ARG A 2 58.80 14.42 -4.43
C ARG A 2 57.96 13.65 -3.39
N ARG A 3 56.87 14.30 -2.96
CA ARG A 3 55.45 13.82 -2.89
C ARG A 3 54.60 14.94 -2.26
N LEU A 4 54.30 16.00 -3.02
CA LEU A 4 52.96 16.30 -3.54
C LEU A 4 51.92 15.17 -3.43
N THR A 5 50.66 15.60 -3.26
CA THR A 5 49.37 14.89 -3.33
C THR A 5 48.85 14.24 -2.06
N LEU A 6 48.16 15.04 -1.24
CA LEU A 6 47.02 14.62 -0.41
C LEU A 6 46.00 15.78 -0.31
N ALA A 7 45.80 16.49 -1.42
CA ALA A 7 44.53 17.14 -1.73
C ALA A 7 43.81 16.20 -2.70
N MET A 8 42.50 16.03 -2.57
CA MET A 8 41.61 15.12 -3.34
C MET A 8 41.27 13.74 -2.73
N ALA A 9 40.95 13.66 -1.45
CA ALA A 9 40.19 12.51 -0.94
C ALA A 9 38.98 12.89 -0.06
N ALA A 10 38.48 14.13 -0.20
CA ALA A 10 37.38 14.66 0.63
C ALA A 10 36.16 15.17 -0.17
N VAL A 11 36.00 14.82 -1.46
CA VAL A 11 34.90 15.37 -2.29
C VAL A 11 34.06 14.31 -3.01
N LEU A 12 34.30 13.01 -2.79
CA LEU A 12 33.48 11.96 -3.41
C LEU A 12 32.45 11.36 -2.43
N LEU A 13 31.72 12.23 -1.74
CA LEU A 13 30.52 11.84 -0.98
C LEU A 13 29.27 12.61 -1.42
N THR A 14 29.12 12.91 -2.69
CA THR A 14 27.83 13.40 -3.23
C THR A 14 27.72 13.02 -4.69
N ALA A 15 26.64 12.33 -5.05
CA ALA A 15 26.07 12.17 -6.40
C ALA A 15 25.91 10.71 -6.86
N VAL A 16 25.14 9.89 -6.14
CA VAL A 16 24.32 8.85 -6.79
C VAL A 16 23.05 8.61 -5.95
N GLN A 17 22.10 9.53 -5.98
CA GLN A 17 20.69 9.28 -5.60
C GLN A 17 19.79 10.26 -6.36
N ALA A 18 19.88 10.25 -7.68
CA ALA A 18 18.89 10.85 -8.55
C ALA A 18 18.22 9.72 -9.35
N GLY A 19 17.38 8.95 -8.65
CA GLY A 19 16.57 7.90 -9.24
C GLY A 19 15.23 7.88 -8.51
N CYS A 20 14.27 8.63 -9.04
CA CYS A 20 12.90 8.79 -8.52
C CYS A 20 12.82 9.45 -7.14
N ALA A 21 13.05 10.76 -7.07
CA ALA A 21 12.57 11.53 -5.93
C ALA A 21 11.03 11.43 -5.91
N ALA A 22 10.46 10.75 -4.91
CA ALA A 22 9.03 10.80 -4.66
C ALA A 22 8.63 12.27 -4.49
N PRO A 23 7.49 12.70 -5.05
CA PRO A 23 7.06 14.07 -4.87
C PRO A 23 6.94 14.37 -3.38
N THR A 24 7.53 15.48 -2.96
CA THR A 24 7.56 15.92 -1.58
C THR A 24 6.31 16.69 -1.18
N SER A 25 5.46 17.06 -2.15
CA SER A 25 4.19 17.71 -1.92
C SER A 25 3.11 17.26 -2.89
N TYR A 26 1.87 17.23 -2.41
CA TYR A 26 0.67 17.05 -3.22
C TYR A 26 -0.39 18.09 -2.84
N MET A 27 -0.88 18.87 -3.81
CA MET A 27 -1.90 19.93 -3.61
C MET A 27 -1.57 20.97 -2.53
N GLY A 28 -0.28 21.18 -2.25
CA GLY A 28 0.22 22.08 -1.19
C GLY A 28 0.35 21.43 0.18
N ILE A 29 0.12 20.12 0.30
CA ILE A 29 0.35 19.33 1.50
C ILE A 29 1.75 18.72 1.40
N ASP A 30 2.56 18.86 2.44
CA ASP A 30 3.87 18.21 2.54
C ASP A 30 3.68 16.71 2.80
N ILE A 31 4.18 15.88 1.89
CA ILE A 31 4.15 14.40 1.95
C ILE A 31 5.57 13.81 1.98
N SER A 32 6.59 14.66 2.21
CA SER A 32 7.98 14.23 2.34
C SER A 32 8.19 13.35 3.58
N GLN A 33 7.38 13.55 4.62
CA GLN A 33 7.37 12.68 5.79
C GLN A 33 6.44 11.49 5.54
N PRO A 34 6.92 10.25 5.75
CA PRO A 34 6.03 9.11 5.70
C PRO A 34 4.91 9.31 6.71
N ALA A 35 3.68 8.96 6.30
CA ALA A 35 2.54 8.85 7.21
C ALA A 35 2.99 8.17 8.51
N PRO A 36 2.52 8.62 9.70
CA PRO A 36 2.82 7.89 10.92
C PRO A 36 2.43 6.44 10.68
N ALA A 37 3.42 5.54 10.78
CA ALA A 37 3.20 4.11 10.61
C ALA A 37 1.98 3.77 11.46
N PHE A 38 0.99 3.08 10.88
CA PHE A 38 -0.22 2.69 11.57
C PHE A 38 0.20 2.08 12.92
N THR A 39 0.05 2.84 14.01
CA THR A 39 0.51 2.39 15.31
C THR A 39 -0.60 1.50 15.81
N LEU A 40 -0.35 0.19 15.77
CA LEU A 40 -1.21 -0.76 16.46
C LEU A 40 -1.35 -0.28 17.90
N SER A 41 -2.58 -0.31 18.42
CA SER A 41 -2.77 -0.05 19.84
C SER A 41 -1.87 -1.00 20.65
N PRO A 42 -1.47 -0.63 21.88
CA PRO A 42 -0.65 -1.52 22.72
C PRO A 42 -1.26 -2.93 22.85
N GLU A 43 -2.59 -3.03 22.86
CA GLU A 43 -3.36 -4.28 22.88
C GLU A 43 -3.23 -5.06 21.56
N GLN A 44 -3.42 -4.39 20.41
CA GLN A 44 -3.25 -5.02 19.09
C GLN A 44 -1.82 -5.49 18.87
N ALA A 45 -0.82 -4.66 19.19
CA ALA A 45 0.58 -5.02 19.10
C ALA A 45 0.91 -6.21 20.03
N GLY A 46 0.29 -6.25 21.22
CA GLY A 46 0.38 -7.38 22.15
C GLY A 46 -0.17 -8.68 21.56
N PHE A 47 -1.34 -8.63 20.94
CA PHE A 47 -1.96 -9.77 20.26
C PHE A 47 -1.04 -10.31 19.15
N PHE A 48 -0.55 -9.46 18.25
CA PHE A 48 0.34 -9.89 17.16
C PHE A 48 1.66 -10.49 17.68
N ARG A 49 2.25 -9.91 18.73
CA ARG A 49 3.45 -10.49 19.36
C ARG A 49 3.18 -11.87 19.94
N ALA A 50 2.07 -12.05 20.64
CA ALA A 50 1.68 -13.33 21.23
C ALA A 50 1.40 -14.40 20.16
N GLN A 51 0.68 -14.03 19.10
CA GLN A 51 0.38 -14.91 17.98
C GLN A 51 1.66 -15.36 17.26
N ASN A 52 2.57 -14.42 16.96
CA ASN A 52 3.84 -14.72 16.30
C ASN A 52 4.75 -15.61 17.17
N MET A 53 4.76 -15.40 18.49
CA MET A 53 5.48 -16.27 19.43
C MET A 53 4.98 -17.70 19.39
N LEU A 54 3.66 -17.92 19.38
CA LEU A 54 3.05 -19.25 19.28
C LEU A 54 3.29 -19.89 17.91
N TYR A 55 3.27 -19.10 16.83
CA TYR A 55 3.58 -19.58 15.48
C TYR A 55 5.04 -20.05 15.36
N ASN A 56 5.99 -19.30 15.92
CA ASN A 56 7.40 -19.69 15.95
C ASN A 56 7.63 -20.95 16.82
N GLN A 57 6.91 -21.08 17.94
CA GLN A 57 6.93 -22.32 18.73
C GLN A 57 6.38 -23.51 17.95
N ALA A 58 5.31 -23.31 17.18
CA ALA A 58 4.73 -24.36 16.34
C ALA A 58 5.70 -24.81 15.23
N GLN A 59 6.41 -23.87 14.58
CA GLN A 59 7.45 -24.21 13.60
C GLN A 59 8.62 -24.97 14.24
N ALA A 60 9.13 -24.47 15.38
CA ALA A 60 10.23 -25.11 16.09
C ALA A 60 9.88 -26.53 16.60
N ALA A 61 8.61 -26.77 16.91
CA ALA A 61 8.10 -28.09 17.30
C ALA A 61 7.76 -29.01 16.12
N GLY A 62 7.88 -28.52 14.86
CA GLY A 62 7.53 -29.28 13.67
C GLY A 62 6.02 -29.42 13.42
N CYS A 63 5.19 -28.62 14.09
CA CYS A 63 3.73 -28.67 13.98
C CYS A 63 3.20 -28.05 12.68
N ILE A 64 3.98 -27.15 12.07
CA ILE A 64 3.64 -26.44 10.82
C ILE A 64 4.89 -26.30 9.96
N SER A 65 4.71 -26.38 8.64
CA SER A 65 5.79 -26.22 7.67
C SER A 65 6.24 -24.76 7.59
N SER A 66 7.55 -24.53 7.50
CA SER A 66 8.16 -23.20 7.29
C SER A 66 8.11 -22.75 5.83
N LYS A 67 7.53 -23.56 4.93
CA LYS A 67 7.54 -23.30 3.49
C LYS A 67 6.43 -22.30 3.12
N PRO A 68 6.73 -21.21 2.38
CA PRO A 68 5.73 -20.23 1.98
C PRO A 68 4.65 -20.85 1.09
N ALA A 69 3.40 -20.38 1.23
CA ALA A 69 2.20 -20.94 0.59
C ALA A 69 2.26 -20.96 -0.95
N ASP A 70 3.14 -20.15 -1.53
CA ASP A 70 3.32 -19.93 -2.96
C ASP A 70 3.88 -21.17 -3.68
N GLU A 71 4.58 -22.06 -2.95
CA GLU A 71 5.09 -23.35 -3.46
C GLU A 71 4.26 -24.56 -2.97
N ALA A 72 3.17 -24.34 -2.24
CA ALA A 72 2.35 -25.40 -1.64
C ALA A 72 1.17 -25.84 -2.53
N ALA A 73 0.93 -25.17 -3.67
CA ALA A 73 -0.24 -25.42 -4.52
C ALA A 73 -0.15 -26.70 -5.37
N ASP A 74 1.05 -27.25 -5.60
CA ASP A 74 1.26 -28.47 -6.39
C ASP A 74 1.74 -29.68 -5.56
N ALA A 75 1.81 -29.56 -4.24
CA ALA A 75 2.13 -30.70 -3.39
C ALA A 75 0.89 -31.61 -3.26
N PRO A 76 0.98 -32.91 -3.58
CA PRO A 76 -0.10 -33.82 -3.24
C PRO A 76 -0.35 -33.72 -1.74
N VAL A 77 -1.63 -33.83 -1.34
CA VAL A 77 -2.02 -34.10 0.04
C VAL A 77 -1.45 -35.47 0.39
N GLY A 78 -0.16 -35.51 0.70
CA GLY A 78 0.64 -36.69 0.94
C GLY A 78 0.93 -36.78 2.41
N GLU A 79 0.43 -37.84 3.02
CA GLU A 79 0.76 -38.29 4.37
C GLU A 79 2.28 -38.32 4.55
N GLY A 80 2.79 -37.30 5.24
CA GLY A 80 4.18 -37.22 5.70
C GLY A 80 4.20 -37.13 7.21
N ILE A 81 3.78 -38.19 7.90
CA ILE A 81 4.16 -38.40 9.31
C ILE A 81 5.64 -38.78 9.32
N GLY A 82 6.53 -37.79 9.27
CA GLY A 82 7.89 -37.99 9.76
C GLY A 82 7.79 -38.43 11.21
N GLU A 83 8.48 -39.53 11.57
CA GLU A 83 8.56 -40.15 12.89
C GLU A 83 8.21 -39.16 14.02
N ALA A 84 6.97 -39.24 14.51
CA ALA A 84 6.53 -38.42 15.62
C ALA A 84 7.19 -38.97 16.89
N ASP A 85 8.10 -38.18 17.48
CA ASP A 85 8.49 -38.39 18.86
C ASP A 85 7.18 -38.43 19.68
N ALA A 86 7.04 -39.39 20.59
CA ALA A 86 5.79 -39.66 21.32
C ALA A 86 5.21 -38.43 22.09
N GLY A 87 5.95 -37.32 22.18
CA GLY A 87 5.51 -36.02 22.72
C GLY A 87 5.04 -34.97 21.70
N GLN A 88 5.34 -35.10 20.40
CA GLN A 88 4.95 -34.14 19.36
C GLN A 88 3.44 -33.88 19.25
N PRO A 89 2.54 -34.89 19.27
CA PRO A 89 1.10 -34.62 19.13
C PRO A 89 0.52 -33.86 20.32
N ALA A 90 1.11 -33.99 21.51
CA ALA A 90 0.67 -33.25 22.70
C ALA A 90 1.13 -31.78 22.66
N VAL A 91 2.37 -31.52 22.24
CA VAL A 91 2.92 -30.17 22.10
C VAL A 91 2.16 -29.37 21.03
N CYS A 92 1.90 -29.97 19.87
CA CYS A 92 1.14 -29.30 18.80
C CYS A 92 -0.30 -29.01 19.20
N ARG A 93 -0.98 -29.94 19.91
CA ARG A 93 -2.32 -29.69 20.46
C ARG A 93 -2.33 -28.58 21.51
N ALA A 94 -1.31 -28.51 22.36
CA ALA A 94 -1.19 -27.45 23.37
C ALA A 94 -1.01 -26.06 22.72
N ILE A 95 -0.17 -25.97 21.68
CA ILE A 95 0.02 -24.71 20.94
C ILE A 95 -1.25 -24.31 20.17
N ALA A 96 -1.93 -25.27 19.54
CA ALA A 96 -3.21 -25.03 18.86
C ALA A 96 -4.31 -24.54 19.81
N LEU A 97 -4.41 -25.11 21.02
CA LEU A 97 -5.34 -24.63 22.05
C LEU A 97 -5.02 -23.21 22.49
N ARG A 98 -3.73 -22.87 22.67
CA ARG A 98 -3.29 -21.51 23.02
C ARG A 98 -3.61 -20.50 21.92
N LEU A 99 -3.42 -20.88 20.66
CA LEU A 99 -3.81 -20.06 19.51
C LEU A 99 -5.33 -19.86 19.46
N ALA A 100 -6.11 -20.92 19.65
CA ALA A 100 -7.57 -20.84 19.68
C ALA A 100 -8.06 -19.91 20.80
N LEU A 101 -7.52 -20.04 22.02
CA LEU A 101 -7.84 -19.15 23.13
C LEU A 101 -7.44 -17.69 22.87
N LEU A 102 -6.35 -17.47 22.13
CA LEU A 102 -5.93 -16.13 21.74
C LEU A 102 -6.93 -15.51 20.76
N GLU A 103 -7.42 -16.28 19.78
CA GLU A 103 -8.44 -15.81 18.82
C GLU A 103 -9.78 -15.47 19.50
N LEU A 104 -10.15 -16.15 20.59
CA LEU A 104 -11.31 -15.78 21.41
C LEU A 104 -11.15 -14.39 22.06
N ARG A 105 -9.91 -13.94 22.28
CA ARG A 105 -9.58 -12.62 22.84
C ARG A 105 -9.06 -11.65 21.77
N ARG A 106 -9.39 -11.89 20.50
CA ARG A 106 -8.96 -11.02 19.42
C ARG A 106 -9.54 -9.62 19.63
N PRO A 107 -8.72 -8.58 19.84
CA PRO A 107 -9.23 -7.22 19.87
C PRO A 107 -9.88 -6.94 18.52
N ALA A 108 -10.96 -6.17 18.50
CA ALA A 108 -11.55 -5.74 17.24
C ALA A 108 -10.46 -5.06 16.40
N LEU A 109 -10.06 -5.70 15.31
CA LEU A 109 -9.39 -4.99 14.24
C LEU A 109 -10.48 -4.07 13.70
N VAL A 110 -10.42 -2.78 14.04
CA VAL A 110 -11.20 -1.77 13.32
C VAL A 110 -10.67 -1.84 11.89
N PHE A 111 -11.35 -2.65 11.08
CA PHE A 111 -10.94 -2.99 9.72
C PHE A 111 -11.51 -2.00 8.71
N GLU A 112 -12.33 -1.05 9.15
CA GLU A 112 -12.69 0.08 8.34
C GLU A 112 -11.50 1.05 8.40
N ARG A 113 -10.58 0.89 7.43
CA ARG A 113 -9.77 2.02 6.96
C ARG A 113 -10.74 3.06 6.40
N SER A 114 -11.39 3.80 7.29
CA SER A 114 -12.15 4.98 6.93
C SER A 114 -11.13 6.03 6.55
N TYR A 115 -11.14 6.45 5.28
CA TYR A 115 -10.31 7.55 4.82
C TYR A 115 -10.61 8.83 5.63
N ALA A 116 -11.82 8.94 6.21
CA ALA A 116 -12.23 10.08 7.03
C ALA A 116 -11.35 10.28 8.28
N ASP A 117 -10.80 9.20 8.85
CA ASP A 117 -9.96 9.27 10.07
C ASP A 117 -8.46 9.31 9.74
N MET A 118 -8.09 9.16 8.47
CA MET A 118 -6.70 9.08 8.04
C MET A 118 -5.97 10.43 8.25
N PRO A 119 -4.72 10.47 8.74
CA PRO A 119 -3.98 11.72 8.83
C PRO A 119 -3.82 12.37 7.46
N LEU A 120 -3.86 13.71 7.42
CA LEU A 120 -3.91 14.47 6.17
C LEU A 120 -2.75 14.13 5.21
N THR A 121 -1.54 13.96 5.73
CA THR A 121 -0.34 13.62 4.93
C THR A 121 -0.46 12.25 4.29
N ALA A 122 -0.96 11.24 5.03
CA ALA A 122 -1.21 9.90 4.51
C ALA A 122 -2.32 9.90 3.45
N LEU A 123 -3.40 10.64 3.72
CA LEU A 123 -4.52 10.78 2.79
C LEU A 123 -4.07 11.43 1.47
N ALA A 124 -3.24 12.46 1.54
CA ALA A 124 -2.65 13.12 0.37
C ALA A 124 -1.74 12.17 -0.42
N SER A 125 -0.94 11.35 0.26
CA SER A 125 -0.09 10.34 -0.38
C SER A 125 -0.92 9.27 -1.12
N GLU A 126 -1.97 8.75 -0.50
CA GLU A 126 -2.89 7.78 -1.12
C GLU A 126 -3.67 8.39 -2.31
N ALA A 127 -4.10 9.65 -2.18
CA ALA A 127 -4.79 10.37 -3.25
C ALA A 127 -3.88 10.58 -4.47
N GLN A 128 -2.61 10.90 -4.23
CA GLN A 128 -1.59 10.98 -5.27
C GLN A 128 -1.29 9.61 -5.91
N GLY A 129 -1.34 8.54 -5.12
CA GLY A 129 -1.25 7.15 -5.61
C GLY A 129 -2.42 6.70 -6.49
N GLY A 130 -3.44 7.55 -6.67
CA GLY A 130 -4.60 7.26 -7.52
C GLY A 130 -5.71 6.49 -6.80
N SER A 131 -5.72 6.47 -5.46
CA SER A 131 -6.86 5.95 -4.71
C SER A 131 -8.06 6.89 -4.85
N LYS A 132 -9.13 6.40 -5.50
CA LYS A 132 -10.34 7.20 -5.74
C LYS A 132 -11.03 7.59 -4.44
N GLN A 133 -11.05 6.70 -3.46
CA GLN A 133 -11.60 6.98 -2.13
C GLN A 133 -10.78 8.04 -1.40
N ALA A 134 -9.45 8.00 -1.48
CA ALA A 134 -8.59 9.02 -0.90
C ALA A 134 -8.78 10.39 -1.57
N GLN A 135 -8.91 10.41 -2.89
CA GLN A 135 -9.20 11.63 -3.66
C GLN A 135 -10.55 12.24 -3.27
N LEU A 136 -11.58 11.42 -3.10
CA LEU A 136 -12.90 11.86 -2.63
C LEU A 136 -12.79 12.49 -1.23
N GLU A 137 -12.21 11.79 -0.27
CA GLU A 137 -12.12 12.29 1.11
C GLU A 137 -11.24 13.54 1.21
N LEU A 138 -10.12 13.59 0.48
CA LEU A 138 -9.28 14.79 0.43
C LEU A 138 -10.04 15.98 -0.16
N GLY A 139 -10.87 15.74 -1.19
CA GLY A 139 -11.76 16.75 -1.75
C GLY A 139 -12.77 17.28 -0.73
N ILE A 140 -13.36 16.40 0.08
CA ILE A 140 -14.26 16.78 1.17
C ILE A 140 -13.53 17.66 2.20
N ARG A 141 -12.29 17.30 2.56
CA ARG A 141 -11.49 18.12 3.49
C ARG A 141 -11.17 19.50 2.95
N PHE A 142 -10.89 19.65 1.65
CA PHE A 142 -10.72 20.95 1.01
C PHE A 142 -12.04 21.74 0.87
N GLU A 143 -13.17 21.07 0.65
CA GLU A 143 -14.49 21.71 0.58
C GLU A 143 -14.93 22.26 1.95
N GLU A 144 -14.69 21.49 3.02
CA GLU A 144 -15.09 21.83 4.39
C GLU A 144 -14.02 22.62 5.17
N GLY A 145 -12.76 22.59 4.74
CA GLY A 145 -11.62 23.17 5.48
C GLY A 145 -11.15 22.32 6.66
N ARG A 146 -11.28 20.98 6.58
CA ARG A 146 -10.87 20.05 7.66
C ARG A 146 -9.37 19.79 7.62
N GLY A 147 -8.62 20.51 8.46
CA GLY A 147 -7.15 20.36 8.56
C GLY A 147 -6.36 20.98 7.41
N VAL A 148 -7.05 21.62 6.47
CA VAL A 148 -6.50 22.40 5.34
C VAL A 148 -7.30 23.69 5.19
N GLU A 149 -6.71 24.69 4.55
CA GLU A 149 -7.46 25.87 4.13
C GLU A 149 -8.53 25.46 3.10
N ARG A 150 -9.72 26.03 3.24
CA ARG A 150 -10.85 25.73 2.37
C ARG A 150 -10.55 26.22 0.95
N ASP A 151 -10.56 25.29 -0.01
CA ASP A 151 -10.23 25.55 -1.41
C ASP A 151 -11.14 24.72 -2.32
N ILE A 152 -12.16 25.38 -2.88
CA ILE A 152 -13.16 24.74 -3.73
C ILE A 152 -12.57 24.33 -5.08
N ASP A 153 -11.57 25.05 -5.59
CA ASP A 153 -10.93 24.71 -6.86
C ASP A 153 -10.12 23.42 -6.75
N LYS A 154 -9.41 23.22 -5.63
CA LYS A 154 -8.72 21.96 -5.32
C LYS A 154 -9.72 20.82 -5.10
N ALA A 155 -10.81 21.06 -4.39
CA ALA A 155 -11.88 20.07 -4.20
C ALA A 155 -12.47 19.61 -5.54
N ARG A 156 -12.76 20.54 -6.45
CA ARG A 156 -13.29 20.24 -7.80
C ARG A 156 -12.36 19.33 -8.59
N LYS A 157 -11.04 19.62 -8.58
CA LYS A 157 -10.02 18.81 -9.25
C LYS A 157 -9.94 17.39 -8.69
N LEU A 158 -10.01 17.26 -7.36
CA LEU A 158 -9.99 15.97 -6.68
C LEU A 158 -11.24 15.14 -6.97
N TYR A 159 -12.43 15.76 -6.93
CA TYR A 159 -13.68 15.09 -7.30
C TYR A 159 -13.69 14.67 -8.77
N GLY A 160 -13.19 15.49 -9.70
CA GLY A 160 -13.04 15.12 -11.11
C GLY A 160 -12.15 13.89 -11.33
N SER A 161 -11.05 13.81 -10.56
CA SER A 161 -10.13 12.65 -10.59
C SER A 161 -10.81 11.39 -10.03
N ALA A 162 -11.53 11.52 -8.92
CA ALA A 162 -12.26 10.42 -8.30
C ALA A 162 -13.48 9.95 -9.13
N ALA A 163 -14.11 10.86 -9.87
CA ALA A 163 -15.29 10.63 -10.72
C ALA A 163 -14.96 10.01 -12.08
N SER A 164 -13.71 10.16 -12.55
CA SER A 164 -13.25 9.62 -13.82
C SER A 164 -12.90 8.14 -13.70
N ASP A 165 -13.08 7.37 -14.76
CA ASP A 165 -12.61 5.98 -14.83
C ASP A 165 -11.07 5.96 -14.94
N SER A 166 -10.42 4.94 -14.38
CA SER A 166 -8.97 4.75 -14.48
C SER A 166 -8.62 3.29 -14.70
N GLY A 167 -7.48 3.01 -15.34
CA GLY A 167 -7.04 1.65 -15.65
C GLY A 167 -7.70 1.09 -16.92
N GLY A 168 -7.47 -0.19 -17.19
CA GLY A 168 -7.91 -0.88 -18.40
C GLY A 168 -6.94 -0.71 -19.58
N THR A 169 -7.41 -1.03 -20.78
CA THR A 169 -6.61 -0.94 -22.00
C THR A 169 -6.82 0.41 -22.66
N ILE A 170 -5.75 1.19 -22.81
CA ILE A 170 -5.74 2.38 -23.66
C ILE A 170 -5.11 2.04 -25.01
N TRP A 171 -5.54 2.71 -26.08
CA TRP A 171 -4.98 2.52 -27.42
C TRP A 171 -4.10 3.72 -27.75
N VAL A 172 -2.79 3.49 -27.85
CA VAL A 172 -1.81 4.54 -28.19
C VAL A 172 -1.51 4.47 -29.68
N TYR A 173 -1.72 5.58 -30.38
CA TYR A 173 -1.34 5.68 -31.79
C TYR A 173 0.15 5.98 -31.92
N SER A 174 0.86 5.13 -32.66
CA SER A 174 2.22 5.38 -33.11
C SER A 174 2.18 5.81 -34.57
N PRO A 175 2.57 7.06 -34.89
CA PRO A 175 2.69 7.51 -36.28
C PRO A 175 3.74 6.69 -37.04
N PRO A 176 3.69 6.71 -38.38
CA PRO A 176 4.68 6.02 -39.21
C PRO A 176 6.06 6.62 -39.03
N VAL A 177 7.09 5.76 -39.02
CA VAL A 177 8.49 6.16 -38.98
C VAL A 177 9.15 5.77 -40.30
N GLY A 178 9.52 6.78 -41.11
CA GLY A 178 10.10 6.62 -42.44
C GLY A 178 9.10 6.53 -43.58
N ASN A 179 9.61 6.55 -44.82
CA ASN A 179 8.78 6.48 -46.03
C ASN A 179 8.20 5.08 -46.23
N GLY A 180 6.87 4.99 -46.37
CA GLY A 180 6.17 3.76 -46.76
C GLY A 180 5.69 2.87 -45.61
N THR A 181 5.82 3.30 -44.35
CA THR A 181 5.20 2.59 -43.21
C THR A 181 3.84 3.19 -42.87
N SER A 182 2.91 2.37 -42.36
CA SER A 182 1.63 2.84 -41.81
C SER A 182 1.74 3.02 -40.30
N GLY A 183 1.03 4.01 -39.75
CA GLY A 183 0.87 4.14 -38.31
C GLY A 183 0.15 2.91 -37.72
N ARG A 184 0.42 2.62 -36.45
CA ARG A 184 -0.16 1.46 -35.75
C ARG A 184 -0.77 1.89 -34.42
N THR A 185 -1.80 1.20 -33.98
CA THR A 185 -2.38 1.35 -32.64
C THR A 185 -1.83 0.25 -31.74
N ILE A 186 -1.26 0.63 -30.61
CA ILE A 186 -0.66 -0.27 -29.63
C ILE A 186 -1.57 -0.31 -28.40
N PRO A 187 -2.14 -1.46 -28.02
CA PRO A 187 -2.85 -1.57 -26.77
C PRO A 187 -1.86 -1.50 -25.61
N VAL A 188 -2.12 -0.61 -24.66
CA VAL A 188 -1.35 -0.49 -23.41
C VAL A 188 -2.28 -0.82 -22.26
N ASN A 189 -1.96 -1.88 -21.52
CA ASN A 189 -2.69 -2.25 -20.31
C ASN A 189 -2.19 -1.39 -19.13
N THR A 190 -3.10 -0.61 -18.55
CA THR A 190 -2.83 0.31 -17.42
C THR A 190 -3.30 -0.26 -16.08
N GLY A 191 -3.50 -1.58 -16.01
CA GLY A 191 -3.99 -2.29 -14.84
C GLY A 191 -5.51 -2.53 -14.86
N PRO A 192 -6.08 -2.95 -13.72
CA PRO A 192 -7.51 -3.24 -13.62
C PRO A 192 -8.35 -1.97 -13.84
N LYS A 193 -9.44 -2.08 -14.58
CA LYS A 193 -10.41 -0.98 -14.74
C LYS A 193 -11.08 -0.69 -13.40
N ARG A 194 -10.94 0.55 -12.93
CA ARG A 194 -11.61 1.09 -11.74
C ARG A 194 -12.58 2.16 -12.21
N SER A 195 -13.88 1.94 -11.99
CA SER A 195 -14.87 2.95 -12.32
C SER A 195 -14.79 4.14 -11.36
N GLY A 196 -15.13 5.32 -11.84
CA GLY A 196 -15.24 6.52 -11.03
C GLY A 196 -16.34 6.42 -9.96
N LEU A 197 -16.12 7.07 -8.82
CA LEU A 197 -17.06 7.05 -7.70
C LEU A 197 -18.31 7.89 -8.01
N ALA A 198 -19.50 7.30 -7.83
CA ALA A 198 -20.77 7.99 -8.02
C ALA A 198 -20.91 9.20 -7.07
N GLU A 199 -20.47 9.03 -5.82
CA GLU A 199 -20.48 10.09 -4.81
C GLU A 199 -19.62 11.30 -5.20
N ALA A 200 -18.48 11.06 -5.86
CA ALA A 200 -17.62 12.13 -6.37
C ALA A 200 -18.31 12.91 -7.50
N LYS A 201 -19.03 12.22 -8.40
CA LYS A 201 -19.79 12.84 -9.49
C LYS A 201 -20.87 13.78 -8.96
N THR A 202 -21.67 13.30 -8.01
CA THR A 202 -22.73 14.12 -7.40
C THR A 202 -22.20 15.35 -6.68
N ARG A 203 -21.07 15.23 -5.97
CA ARG A 203 -20.43 16.41 -5.33
C ARG A 203 -19.85 17.37 -6.36
N LEU A 204 -19.26 16.86 -7.44
CA LEU A 204 -18.73 17.69 -8.53
C LEU A 204 -19.85 18.52 -9.18
N GLU A 205 -20.96 17.89 -9.56
CA GLU A 205 -22.14 18.57 -10.15
C GLU A 205 -22.68 19.69 -9.23
N ARG A 206 -22.69 19.44 -7.91
CA ARG A 206 -23.09 20.44 -6.91
C ARG A 206 -22.14 21.64 -6.87
N LEU A 207 -20.85 21.43 -7.11
CA LEU A 207 -19.85 22.52 -7.13
C LEU A 207 -19.84 23.28 -8.46
N GLU A 208 -20.21 22.63 -9.56
CA GLU A 208 -20.29 23.27 -10.89
C GLU A 208 -21.54 24.12 -11.08
N SER A 209 -22.57 23.88 -10.28
CA SER A 209 -23.84 24.64 -10.29
C SER A 209 -23.86 25.86 -9.35
N ARG A 210 -22.76 26.15 -8.65
CA ARG A 210 -22.60 27.30 -7.74
C ARG A 210 -21.75 28.39 -8.38
#